data_AF-A0A7J2PNY8-F1
#
_entry.id   AF-A0A7J2PNY8-F1
#
_cell.length_a   1.000
_cell.length_b   1.000
_cell.length_c   1.000
_cell.angle_alpha   90.00
_cell.angle_beta   90.00
_cell.angle_gamma   90.00
#
_symmetry.space_group_name_H-M   'P 1'
#
loop_
_entity.id
_entity.type
_entity.pdbx_description
1 polymer ?
#
loop_
_entity_poly.entity_id
_entity_poly.type
_entity_poly.pdbx_seq_one_letter_code
_entity_poly.pdbx_strand_id
1 'polypeptide(L)' 'MTVQYPMVSILWIPLIIIIIIIYLIGIGLAVWVYNDAKKRDMNAAVWLLIVLLTSFIGCIIFLKVRE' A
#
# COMPACT_ATOMS: atom_id res chain seq x y z
N MET A 1 -33.87 -19.51 19.13
CA MET A 1 -32.75 -18.62 18.74
C MET A 1 -32.41 -18.88 17.29
N THR A 2 -32.86 -18.04 16.36
CA THR A 2 -32.50 -18.14 14.95
C THR A 2 -31.35 -17.16 14.69
N VAL A 3 -30.16 -17.70 14.37
CA VAL A 3 -29.00 -16.89 13.99
C VAL A 3 -29.19 -16.51 12.53
N GLN A 4 -29.68 -15.30 12.26
CA GLN A 4 -29.98 -14.82 10.91
C GLN A 4 -28.92 -13.80 10.48
N TYR A 5 -27.87 -14.23 9.76
CA TYR A 5 -26.86 -13.34 9.17
C TYR A 5 -26.45 -13.64 7.70
N PRO A 6 -27.35 -14.00 6.76
CA PRO A 6 -26.91 -14.21 5.37
C PRO A 6 -26.57 -12.90 4.64
N MET A 7 -27.27 -11.79 4.92
CA MET A 7 -27.06 -10.52 4.21
C MET A 7 -25.81 -9.76 4.67
N VAL A 8 -25.51 -9.80 5.96
CA VAL A 8 -24.34 -9.09 6.53
C VAL A 8 -23.04 -9.75 6.08
N SER A 9 -22.98 -11.09 6.05
CA SER A 9 -21.79 -11.85 5.63
C SER A 9 -21.42 -11.65 4.15
N ILE A 10 -22.40 -11.44 3.27
CA ILE A 10 -22.17 -11.11 1.85
C ILE A 10 -21.45 -9.77 1.66
N LEU A 11 -21.64 -8.80 2.56
CA LEU A 11 -21.01 -7.48 2.47
C LEU A 11 -19.55 -7.48 2.98
N TRP A 12 -19.16 -8.42 3.85
CA TRP A 12 -17.80 -8.50 4.38
C TRP A 12 -16.78 -9.07 3.39
N ILE A 13 -17.20 -10.01 2.53
CA ILE A 13 -16.34 -10.64 1.52
C ILE A 13 -15.74 -9.59 0.55
N PRO A 14 -16.52 -8.72 -0.12
CA PRO A 14 -15.97 -7.71 -1.01
C PRO A 14 -15.10 -6.69 -0.28
N LEU A 15 -15.43 -6.35 0.97
CA LEU A 15 -14.61 -5.44 1.79
C LEU A 15 -13.22 -6.03 2.05
N ILE A 16 -13.14 -7.31 2.41
CA ILE A 16 -11.86 -8.02 2.63
C ILE A 16 -11.04 -8.05 1.33
N ILE A 17 -11.67 -8.31 0.19
CA ILE A 17 -11.00 -8.32 -1.12
C ILE A 17 -10.41 -6.94 -1.43
N ILE A 18 -11.16 -5.86 -1.20
CA ILE A 18 -10.69 -4.48 -1.41
C ILE A 18 -9.48 -4.18 -0.52
N ILE A 19 -9.53 -4.56 0.76
CA ILE A 19 -8.42 -4.38 1.70
C ILE A 19 -7.18 -5.12 1.20
N ILE A 20 -7.32 -6.36 0.75
CA ILE A 20 -6.22 -7.16 0.21
C ILE A 20 -5.60 -6.47 -1.02
N ILE A 21 -6.43 -5.99 -1.95
CA ILE A 21 -5.95 -5.27 -3.15
C ILE A 21 -5.17 -4.02 -2.78
N ILE A 22 -5.66 -3.22 -1.83
CA ILE A 22 -4.97 -2.01 -1.35
C ILE A 22 -3.61 -2.37 -0.74
N TYR A 23 -3.54 -3.43 0.06
CA TYR A 23 -2.28 -3.89 0.64
C TYR A 23 -1.29 -4.37 -0.43
N LEU A 24 -1.75 -5.13 -1.42
CA LEU A 24 -0.91 -5.60 -2.53
C LEU A 24 -0.33 -4.43 -3.33
N ILE A 25 -1.15 -3.41 -3.61
CA ILE A 25 -0.70 -2.19 -4.29
C ILE A 25 0.30 -1.42 -3.42
N GLY A 26 0.03 -1.27 -2.12
CA GLY A 26 0.92 -0.57 -1.19
C GLY A 26 2.29 -1.23 -1.06
N ILE A 27 2.32 -2.57 -0.95
CA ILE A 27 3.58 -3.34 -0.91
C ILE A 27 4.31 -3.24 -2.26
N GLY A 28 3.60 -3.37 -3.38
CA GLY A 28 4.17 -3.22 -4.71
C GLY A 28 4.81 -1.85 -4.92
N LEU A 29 4.13 -0.78 -4.48
CA LEU A 29 4.66 0.59 -4.48
C LEU A 29 5.89 0.73 -3.60
N ALA A 30 5.89 0.21 -2.37
CA ALA A 30 7.04 0.29 -1.47
C ALA A 30 8.29 -0.40 -2.08
N VAL A 31 8.11 -1.59 -2.65
CA VAL A 31 9.18 -2.33 -3.34
C VAL A 31 9.66 -1.57 -4.58
N TRP A 32 8.73 -0.98 -5.34
CA TRP A 32 9.07 -0.18 -6.51
C TRP A 32 9.87 1.07 -6.13
N VAL A 33 9.47 1.81 -5.09
CA VAL A 33 10.19 2.99 -4.57
C VAL A 33 11.60 2.61 -4.14
N TYR A 34 11.76 1.51 -3.41
CA TYR A 34 13.08 1.04 -2.99
C TYR A 34 13.99 0.74 -4.19
N ASN A 35 13.48 0.02 -5.19
CA ASN A 35 14.24 -0.32 -6.39
C ASN A 35 14.54 0.92 -7.25
N ASP A 36 13.62 1.87 -7.37
CA ASP A 36 13.82 3.12 -8.10
C ASP A 36 14.85 4.01 -7.40
N ALA A 37 14.77 4.15 -6.07
CA ALA A 37 15.77 4.88 -5.27
C ALA A 37 17.16 4.23 -5.36
N LYS A 38 17.24 2.89 -5.32
CA LYS A 38 18.50 2.15 -5.44
C LYS A 38 19.17 2.34 -6.80
N LYS A 39 18.39 2.46 -7.88
CA LYS A 39 18.90 2.73 -9.23
C LYS A 39 19.45 4.16 -9.40
N ARG A 40 19.02 5.08 -8.54
CA ARG A 40 19.38 6.51 -8.61
C ARG A 40 20.47 6.89 -7.59
N ASP A 41 21.16 5.91 -6.99
CA ASP A 41 22.13 6.10 -5.89
C ASP A 41 21.57 6.92 -4.72
N MET A 42 20.25 6.91 -4.54
CA MET A 42 19.57 7.54 -3.41
C MET A 42 19.47 6.55 -2.25
N ASN A 43 19.32 7.06 -1.03
CA ASN A 43 19.22 6.22 0.15
C ASN A 43 17.88 5.44 0.18
N ALA A 44 17.87 4.28 -0.48
CA ALA A 44 16.68 3.49 -0.76
C ALA A 44 15.94 3.03 0.50
N ALA A 45 16.69 2.71 1.56
CA ALA A 45 16.12 2.32 2.85
C ALA A 45 15.32 3.47 3.48
N VAL A 46 15.82 4.70 3.38
CA VAL A 46 15.14 5.89 3.92
C VAL A 46 13.87 6.18 3.13
N TRP A 47 13.93 6.12 1.80
CA TRP A 47 12.74 6.33 0.95
C TRP A 47 11.68 5.25 1.15
N LEU A 48 12.09 3.99 1.27
CA LEU A 48 11.18 2.91 1.64
C LEU A 48 10.55 3.16 3.01
N LEU A 49 11.31 3.57 4.02
CA LEU A 49 10.79 3.82 5.36
C LEU A 49 9.77 4.98 5.37
N ILE A 50 10.04 6.07 4.65
CA ILE A 50 9.13 7.20 4.50
C ILE A 50 7.83 6.74 3.84
N VAL A 51 7.92 6.02 2.71
CA VAL A 51 6.75 5.51 1.99
C VAL A 51 6.00 4.45 2.80
N LEU A 52 6.68 3.65 3.62
CA LEU A 52 6.02 2.67 4.49
C LEU A 52 5.23 3.35 5.61
N LEU A 53 5.79 4.38 6.25
CA LEU A 53 5.18 5.09 7.38
C LEU A 53 4.06 6.04 6.95
N THR A 54 4.23 6.73 5.82
CA THR A 54 3.27 7.73 5.33
C THR A 54 2.41 7.23 4.17
N SER A 55 2.65 6.00 3.70
CA SER A 55 1.93 5.31 2.64
C SER A 55 1.80 6.19 1.38
N PHE A 56 0.60 6.70 1.10
CA PHE A 56 0.31 7.55 -0.05
C PHE A 56 1.13 8.86 -0.09
N ILE A 57 1.30 9.54 1.05
CA ILE A 57 1.95 10.87 1.09
C ILE A 57 3.44 10.74 0.74
N GLY A 58 4.14 9.78 1.34
CA GLY A 58 5.55 9.53 1.04
C GLY A 58 5.76 9.14 -0.41
N CYS A 59 4.81 8.42 -1.00
CA CYS A 59 4.88 8.02 -2.40
C CYS A 59 4.78 9.25 -3.33
N ILE A 60 3.89 10.20 -3.04
CA ILE A 60 3.78 11.46 -3.79
C ILE A 60 5.08 12.29 -3.67
N ILE A 61 5.63 12.41 -2.47
CA ILE A 61 6.89 13.15 -2.24
C ILE A 61 8.04 12.49 -3.00
N PHE A 62 8.14 11.15 -2.97
CA PHE A 62 9.14 10.42 -3.75
C PHE A 62 9.01 10.69 -5.25
N LEU A 63 7.78 10.67 -5.78
CA LEU A 63 7.51 10.99 -7.19
C LEU A 63 7.91 12.43 -7.55
N LYS A 64 7.77 13.38 -6.62
CA LYS A 64 8.20 14.76 -6.84
C LYS A 64 9.71 14.98 -6.74
N VAL A 65 10.40 14.23 -5.88
CA VAL A 65 11.86 14.34 -5.76
C VAL A 65 12.59 13.60 -6.88
N ARG A 66 11.96 12.58 -7.47
CA ARG A 66 12.54 11.84 -8.60
C ARG A 66 12.29 12.47 -9.98
N GLU A 67 11.31 13.37 -10.10
CA GLU A 67 11.15 14.30 -11.24
C GLU A 67 12.28 15.32 -11.23
#